data_AF-A0A950RL32-F1
#
_entry.id   AF-A0A950RL32-F1
#
_cell.length_a   1.000
_cell.length_b   1.000
_cell.length_c   1.000
_cell.angle_alpha   90.00
_cell.angle_beta   90.00
_cell.angle_gamma   90.00
#
_symmetry.space_group_name_H-M   'P 1'
#
loop_
_entity.id
_entity.type
_entity.pdbx_description
1 polymer ?
#
loop_
_entity_poly.entity_id
_entity_poly.type
_entity_poly.pdbx_seq_one_letter_code
_entity_poly.pdbx_strand_id
1 'polypeptide(L)' 'MADLLQEHRGQWVAYTPTERVALGPDPEQVYRACCERGLKTGEFLLCRIEPEVTTELDI' A
#
# COMPACT_ATOMS: atom_id res chain seq x y z
N MET A 1 -9.33 2.73 10.81
CA MET A 1 -7.96 2.15 10.80
C MET A 1 -7.94 0.69 11.27
N ALA A 2 -8.90 0.22 12.07
CA ALA A 2 -8.95 -1.18 12.51
C ALA A 2 -9.23 -2.17 11.35
N ASP A 3 -10.08 -1.81 10.39
CA ASP A 3 -10.50 -2.75 9.34
C ASP A 3 -9.40 -3.01 8.30
N LEU A 4 -8.60 -2.00 7.93
CA LEU A 4 -7.54 -2.13 6.92
C LEU A 4 -6.49 -3.18 7.31
N LEU A 5 -6.08 -3.20 8.58
CA LEU A 5 -5.11 -4.17 9.09
C LEU A 5 -5.74 -5.56 9.30
N GLN A 6 -7.03 -5.64 9.57
CA GLN A 6 -7.70 -6.95 9.72
C GLN A 6 -7.92 -7.62 8.36
N GLU A 7 -8.30 -6.85 7.34
CA GLU A 7 -8.72 -7.39 6.04
C GLU A 7 -7.56 -7.53 5.05
N HIS A 8 -6.52 -6.69 5.17
CA HIS A 8 -5.51 -6.53 4.11
C HIS A 8 -4.07 -6.62 4.61
N ARG A 9 -3.82 -7.19 5.79
CA ARG A 9 -2.46 -7.37 6.32
C ARG A 9 -1.56 -8.10 5.34
N GLY A 10 -0.35 -7.58 5.15
CA GLY A 10 0.65 -8.14 4.25
C GLY A 10 0.41 -7.84 2.77
N GLN A 11 -0.73 -7.24 2.42
CA GLN A 11 -1.00 -6.81 1.06
C GLN A 11 -0.31 -5.48 0.75
N TRP A 12 -0.05 -5.27 -0.52
CA TRP A 12 0.45 -4.03 -1.10
C TRP A 12 -0.70 -3.18 -1.57
N VAL A 13 -0.54 -1.87 -1.43
CA VAL A 13 -1.52 -0.87 -1.81
C VAL A 13 -0.82 0.30 -2.48
N ALA A 14 -1.43 0.79 -3.57
CA ALA A 14 -1.00 2.00 -4.24
C ALA A 14 -1.99 3.14 -3.95
N TYR A 15 -1.46 4.29 -3.55
CA TYR A 15 -2.22 5.51 -3.27
C TYR A 15 -1.75 6.66 -4.16
N THR A 16 -2.70 7.44 -4.66
CA THR A 16 -2.46 8.81 -5.14
C THR A 16 -2.86 9.79 -4.02
N PRO A 17 -2.63 11.11 -4.16
CA PRO A 17 -3.10 12.09 -3.19
C PRO A 17 -4.61 12.09 -2.95
N THR A 18 -5.39 11.52 -3.87
CA THR A 18 -6.86 11.57 -3.87
C THR A 18 -7.52 10.22 -3.58
N GLU A 19 -6.87 9.09 -3.88
CA GLU A 19 -7.53 7.78 -3.78
C GLU A 19 -6.58 6.59 -3.65
N ARG A 20 -7.16 5.43 -3.29
CA ARG A 20 -6.50 4.13 -3.42
C ARG A 20 -6.66 3.61 -4.84
N VAL A 21 -5.54 3.45 -5.54
CA VAL A 21 -5.52 3.05 -6.95
C VAL A 21 -5.61 1.53 -7.09
N ALA A 22 -4.83 0.79 -6.30
CA ALA A 22 -4.74 -0.66 -6.42
C ALA A 22 -4.40 -1.31 -5.07
N LEU A 23 -4.75 -2.59 -4.93
CA LEU A 23 -4.50 -3.42 -3.76
C LEU A 23 -4.25 -4.86 -4.22
N GLY A 24 -3.26 -5.55 -3.65
CA GLY A 24 -3.00 -6.95 -3.96
C GLY A 24 -1.89 -7.56 -3.10
N PRO A 25 -1.72 -8.89 -3.10
CA PRO A 25 -0.68 -9.55 -2.30
C PRO A 25 0.74 -9.32 -2.84
N ASP A 26 0.87 -8.84 -4.09
CA ASP A 26 2.14 -8.75 -4.80
C ASP A 26 2.43 -7.30 -5.25
N PRO A 27 3.62 -6.75 -4.97
CA PRO A 27 3.95 -5.36 -5.30
C PRO A 27 4.06 -5.12 -6.81
N GLU A 28 4.54 -6.08 -7.59
CA GLU A 28 4.68 -5.94 -9.05
C GLU A 28 3.31 -5.91 -9.72
N GLN A 29 2.37 -6.73 -9.23
CA GLN A 29 0.99 -6.72 -9.69
C GLN A 29 0.33 -5.35 -9.42
N VAL A 30 0.50 -4.80 -8.22
CA VAL A 30 -0.06 -3.50 -7.85
C VAL A 30 0.60 -2.36 -8.64
N TYR A 31 1.92 -2.42 -8.86
CA TYR A 31 2.63 -1.47 -9.70
C TYR A 31 2.13 -1.51 -11.15
N ARG A 32 2.00 -2.71 -11.73
CA ARG A 32 1.49 -2.88 -13.10
C ARG A 32 0.09 -2.32 -13.26
N ALA A 33 -0.80 -2.56 -12.29
CA ALA A 33 -2.14 -1.99 -12.29
C ALA A 33 -2.14 -0.45 -12.31
N CYS A 34 -1.15 0.19 -11.68
CA CYS A 34 -0.98 1.64 -11.74
C CYS A 34 -0.53 2.09 -13.15
N CYS A 35 0.44 1.39 -13.74
CA CYS A 35 0.90 1.68 -15.10
C CYS A 35 -0.20 1.46 -16.15
N GLU A 36 -1.02 0.41 -16.02
CA GLU A 36 -2.17 0.14 -16.89
C GLU A 36 -3.23 1.23 -16.81
N ARG A 37 -3.33 1.93 -15.67
CA ARG A 37 -4.16 3.13 -15.49
C ARG A 37 -3.51 4.42 -16.00
N GLY A 38 -2.32 4.33 -16.59
CA GLY A 38 -1.57 5.46 -17.14
C GLY A 38 -0.79 6.28 -16.11
N LEU A 39 -0.71 5.82 -14.86
CA LEU A 39 0.06 6.50 -13.82
C LEU A 39 1.56 6.25 -14.02
N LYS A 40 2.34 7.31 -13.87
CA LYS A 40 3.80 7.30 -13.94
C LYS A 40 4.41 7.09 -12.57
N THR A 41 5.66 6.63 -12.58
CA THR A 41 6.48 6.57 -11.37
C THR A 41 6.55 7.96 -10.72
N GLY A 42 6.22 8.05 -9.44
CA GLY A 42 6.15 9.30 -8.68
C GLY A 42 4.74 9.92 -8.58
N GLU A 43 3.77 9.46 -9.37
CA GLU A 43 2.37 9.89 -9.26
C GLU A 43 1.58 9.06 -8.23
N PHE A 44 2.18 7.99 -7.71
CA PHE A 44 1.60 7.14 -6.67
C PHE A 44 2.66 6.66 -5.68
N LEU A 45 2.21 6.33 -4.47
CA LEU A 45 2.98 5.70 -3.41
C LEU A 45 2.56 4.23 -3.31
N LEU A 46 3.53 3.32 -3.36
CA LEU A 46 3.33 1.89 -3.15
C LEU A 46 3.78 1.52 -1.74
N CYS A 47 2.87 1.02 -0.91
CA CYS A 47 3.13 0.69 0.49
C CYS A 47 2.63 -0.71 0.81
N ARG A 48 3.27 -1.38 1.78
CA ARG A 48 2.79 -2.64 2.34
C ARG A 48 1.97 -2.35 3.60
N ILE A 49 0.82 -3.00 3.72
CA ILE A 49 -0.09 -2.86 4.86
C ILE A 49 0.44 -3.74 5.99
N GLU A 50 1.08 -3.12 6.96
CA GLU A 50 1.59 -3.75 8.17
C GLU A 50 1.24 -2.87 9.38
N PRO A 51 1.12 -3.45 10.59
CA PRO A 51 0.88 -2.67 11.79
C PRO A 51 2.02 -1.67 11.98
N GLU A 52 1.67 -0.48 12.45
CA GLU A 52 2.66 0.50 12.89
C GLU A 52 3.35 -0.08 14.13
N VAL A 53 4.59 -0.54 13.95
CA VAL A 53 5.44 -0.97 15.06
C VAL A 53 6.12 0.28 15.60
N THR A 54 5.49 0.94 16.57
CA THR A 54 6.19 1.92 17.40
C THR A 54 7.16 1.16 18.30
N THR A 55 8.42 1.07 17.89
CA THR A 55 9.51 0.67 18.79
C THR A 55 9.73 1.78 19.82
N GLU A 56 8.92 1.79 20.88
CA GLU A 56 9.41 2.18 22.21
C GLU A 56 10.08 0.93 22.78
N LEU A 57 11.35 0.73 22.40
CA LEU A 57 12.22 -0.22 23.10
C LEU A 57 12.57 0.43 24.43
N ASP A 58 11.74 0.21 25.44
CA ASP A 58 12.16 0.36 26.84
C ASP A 58 13.20 -0.72 27.13
N ILE A 59 14.49 -0.35 27.05
CA ILE A 59 15.63 -1.13 27.54
C ILE A 59 16.20 -0.42 28.76
#